data_AF-A0A842Q2R3-F1
#
_entry.id   AF-A0A842Q2R3-F1
#
_cell.length_a   1.000
_cell.length_b   1.000
_cell.length_c   1.000
_cell.angle_alpha   90.00
_cell.angle_beta   90.00
_cell.angle_gamma   90.00
#
_symmetry.space_group_name_H-M   'P 1'
#
loop_
_entity.id
_entity.type
_entity.pdbx_description
1 polymer ?
#
loop_
_entity_poly.entity_id
_entity_poly.type
_entity_poly.pdbx_seq_one_letter_code
_entity_poly.pdbx_strand_id
1 'polypeptide(L)'
;MALPGPLISGIIIYFVLSSLIVPFRITAPISIIISVLIFGLANYYSNERANKQLYGNITETAQNNKKSISNILFAGAYIILIIFAFLSQRNSEIFVHWEQITEVQIIRLVAAIILSLFAPGYALVSMLDRKHELRSLPRFLVAYLLSLFLTALVGYITASIGLAVSSINTLLAFIHIVILAQFVWVQILVDKDFIRTVNLPNASKVLEIIKQNFSEVLVFASLFSLVILSTYYLYNGTFIGDPWYHHGRSLLFLSGTFKDVAVSGIDQLYPPFQHAFLASFFALSSVPSVNAYVALNFLNIMPVFAFYYFFTKWLPNRRKAALLSSTLFMLSSGFGWAYLINLTAHNPVAVASPMSALEAFKTAGVKTFDIYIPNTFIDVGHPDITTGLIIIVLPAGFVLLGLIKENISGKLKYIALIAGVSILGYLSHDEFGFFLIVASVIPLVFRLNGKNNIVFAAILSALSFAILVAVFFPGNYYKVREFFGVPYIVLYFLFVSSMWALYSSKFLNRLKDVTKTLPNILKRIV
;
A
#
# COMPACT_ATOMS: atom_id res chain seq x y z
N MET A 1 -23.63 3.14 -26.45
CA MET A 1 -22.53 2.41 -25.79
C MET A 1 -22.48 1.00 -26.35
N ALA A 2 -21.36 0.59 -26.93
CA ALA A 2 -21.23 -0.74 -27.52
C ALA A 2 -20.94 -1.78 -26.42
N LEU A 3 -22.01 -2.35 -25.86
CA LEU A 3 -21.95 -3.58 -25.03
C LEU A 3 -21.21 -4.79 -25.67
N PRO A 4 -21.13 -4.94 -27.02
CA PRO A 4 -20.48 -6.11 -27.61
C PRO A 4 -19.00 -6.23 -27.22
N GLY A 5 -18.24 -5.13 -27.18
CA GLY A 5 -16.79 -5.16 -26.93
C GLY A 5 -16.41 -5.82 -25.60
N PRO A 6 -16.96 -5.34 -24.46
CA PRO A 6 -16.73 -5.97 -23.16
C PRO A 6 -17.18 -7.44 -23.09
N LEU A 7 -18.32 -7.80 -23.68
CA LEU A 7 -18.78 -9.19 -23.71
C LEU A 7 -17.84 -10.08 -24.52
N ILE A 8 -17.45 -9.65 -25.71
CA ILE A 8 -16.51 -10.36 -26.59
C ILE A 8 -15.19 -10.58 -25.86
N SER A 9 -14.68 -9.59 -25.13
CA SER A 9 -13.43 -9.74 -24.37
C SER A 9 -13.50 -10.82 -23.29
N GLY A 10 -14.61 -10.91 -22.56
CA GLY A 10 -14.84 -11.98 -21.57
C GLY A 10 -14.96 -13.36 -22.22
N ILE A 11 -15.66 -13.45 -23.35
CA ILE A 11 -15.81 -14.67 -24.14
C ILE A 11 -14.44 -15.15 -24.68
N ILE A 12 -13.61 -14.25 -25.21
CA ILE A 12 -12.26 -14.57 -25.68
C ILE A 12 -11.44 -15.17 -24.53
N ILE A 13 -11.44 -14.53 -23.36
CA ILE A 13 -10.72 -15.03 -22.19
C ILE A 13 -11.24 -16.40 -21.75
N TYR A 14 -12.56 -16.61 -21.80
CA TYR A 14 -13.16 -17.89 -21.47
C TYR A 14 -12.61 -19.00 -22.37
N PHE A 15 -12.61 -18.77 -23.69
CA PHE A 15 -12.12 -19.75 -24.65
C PHE A 15 -10.61 -19.98 -24.54
N VAL A 16 -9.81 -18.92 -24.32
CA VAL A 16 -8.36 -19.05 -24.13
C VAL A 16 -8.03 -19.84 -22.87
N LEU A 17 -8.64 -19.53 -21.73
CA LEU A 17 -8.37 -20.26 -20.49
C LEU A 17 -8.89 -21.70 -20.55
N SER A 18 -10.05 -21.92 -21.19
CA SER A 18 -10.58 -23.26 -21.40
C SER A 18 -9.71 -24.10 -22.33
N SER A 19 -9.12 -23.51 -23.38
CA SER A 19 -8.19 -24.21 -24.27
C SER A 19 -6.86 -24.56 -23.59
N LEU A 20 -6.49 -23.81 -22.55
CA LEU A 20 -5.36 -24.10 -21.66
C LEU A 20 -5.72 -25.06 -20.50
N ILE A 21 -6.91 -25.66 -20.52
CA ILE A 21 -7.37 -26.66 -19.53
C ILE A 21 -7.46 -26.05 -18.11
N VAL A 22 -7.66 -24.74 -18.00
CA VAL A 22 -7.88 -24.08 -16.70
C VAL A 22 -9.27 -24.46 -16.18
N PRO A 23 -9.40 -24.89 -14.90
CA PRO A 23 -10.68 -25.32 -14.34
C PRO A 23 -11.78 -24.27 -14.48
N PHE A 24 -13.01 -24.72 -14.78
CA PHE A 24 -14.18 -23.83 -14.96
C PHE A 24 -14.40 -22.87 -13.78
N ARG A 25 -14.14 -23.33 -12.55
CA ARG A 25 -14.22 -22.54 -11.32
C ARG A 25 -13.29 -21.31 -11.28
N ILE A 26 -12.27 -21.26 -12.14
CA ILE A 26 -11.34 -20.13 -12.31
C ILE A 26 -11.69 -19.38 -13.60
N THR A 27 -11.87 -20.12 -14.70
CA THR A 27 -12.11 -19.55 -16.04
C THR A 27 -13.35 -18.66 -16.09
N ALA A 28 -14.51 -19.11 -15.58
CA ALA A 28 -15.74 -18.33 -15.65
C ALA A 28 -15.69 -17.03 -14.82
N PRO A 29 -15.23 -17.04 -13.54
CA PRO A 29 -15.04 -15.81 -12.78
C PRO A 29 -14.08 -14.81 -13.43
N ILE A 30 -12.91 -15.25 -13.94
CA ILE A 30 -11.95 -14.34 -14.61
C ILE A 30 -12.61 -13.67 -15.82
N SER A 31 -13.28 -14.45 -16.67
CA SER A 31 -13.98 -13.92 -17.85
C SER A 31 -15.02 -12.85 -17.50
N ILE A 32 -15.80 -13.06 -16.44
CA ILE A 32 -16.79 -12.08 -15.96
C ILE A 32 -16.08 -10.83 -15.43
N ILE A 33 -15.08 -11.00 -14.57
CA ILE A 33 -14.36 -9.89 -13.95
C ILE A 33 -13.70 -8.99 -15.01
N ILE A 34 -13.05 -9.59 -16.01
CA ILE A 34 -12.40 -8.84 -17.10
C ILE A 34 -13.43 -8.18 -18.02
N SER A 35 -14.56 -8.84 -18.30
CA SER A 35 -15.66 -8.20 -19.05
C SER A 35 -16.17 -6.94 -18.34
N VAL A 36 -16.41 -7.02 -17.03
CA VAL A 36 -16.83 -5.87 -16.21
C VAL A 36 -15.74 -4.79 -16.15
N LEU A 37 -14.47 -5.18 -16.06
CA LEU A 37 -13.34 -4.26 -16.04
C LEU A 37 -13.27 -3.45 -17.34
N ILE A 38 -13.33 -4.13 -18.49
CA ILE A 38 -13.30 -3.50 -19.81
C ILE A 38 -14.53 -2.64 -20.03
N PHE A 39 -15.71 -3.07 -19.56
CA PHE A 39 -16.91 -2.23 -19.57
C PHE A 39 -16.72 -0.95 -18.74
N GLY A 40 -16.18 -1.06 -17.53
CA GLY A 40 -15.85 0.08 -16.66
C GLY A 40 -14.90 1.07 -17.35
N LEU A 41 -13.80 0.57 -17.93
CA LEU A 41 -12.85 1.39 -18.69
C LEU A 41 -13.52 2.03 -19.91
N ALA A 42 -14.19 1.27 -20.76
CA ALA A 42 -14.84 1.79 -21.97
C ALA A 42 -15.89 2.87 -21.64
N ASN A 43 -16.70 2.65 -20.60
CA ASN A 43 -17.66 3.63 -20.10
C ASN A 43 -16.96 4.91 -19.61
N TYR A 44 -15.90 4.77 -18.81
CA TYR A 44 -15.13 5.90 -18.30
C TYR A 44 -14.51 6.76 -19.41
N TYR A 45 -14.01 6.11 -20.47
CA TYR A 45 -13.34 6.81 -21.57
C TYR A 45 -14.31 7.44 -22.57
N SER A 46 -15.45 6.79 -22.84
CA SER A 46 -16.46 7.28 -23.79
C SER A 46 -17.28 8.46 -23.28
N ASN A 47 -17.41 8.63 -21.95
CA ASN A 47 -18.25 9.67 -21.38
C ASN A 47 -17.47 10.97 -21.12
N GLU A 48 -17.22 11.77 -22.17
CA GLU A 48 -16.44 13.02 -22.09
C GLU A 48 -17.14 14.17 -21.33
N ARG A 49 -18.48 14.21 -21.29
CA ARG A 49 -19.23 15.36 -20.77
C ARG A 49 -19.34 15.40 -19.23
N ALA A 50 -19.29 14.26 -18.53
CA ALA A 50 -19.46 14.22 -17.07
C ALA A 50 -18.23 14.73 -16.28
N ASN A 51 -17.04 14.68 -16.86
CA ASN A 51 -15.79 14.99 -16.15
C ASN A 51 -15.48 16.50 -16.02
N LYS A 52 -16.09 17.37 -16.86
CA LYS A 52 -15.85 18.83 -16.81
C LYS A 52 -16.75 19.58 -15.82
N GLN A 53 -18.00 19.15 -15.62
CA GLN A 53 -18.95 19.79 -14.68
C GLN A 53 -18.69 19.41 -13.20
N LEU A 54 -17.99 18.31 -12.95
CA LEU A 54 -17.78 17.74 -11.61
C LEU A 54 -16.88 18.60 -10.69
N TYR A 55 -16.06 19.48 -11.26
CA TYR A 55 -15.01 20.19 -10.51
C TYR A 55 -15.45 21.54 -9.93
N GLY A 56 -16.55 22.12 -10.44
CA GLY A 56 -17.07 23.40 -9.96
C GLY A 56 -18.00 23.28 -8.75
N ASN A 57 -18.84 22.23 -8.69
CA ASN A 57 -19.97 22.19 -7.75
C ASN A 57 -19.69 21.43 -6.43
N ILE A 58 -18.66 20.58 -6.37
CA ILE A 58 -18.38 19.75 -5.17
C ILE A 58 -17.60 20.54 -4.09
N THR A 59 -16.93 21.63 -4.47
CA THR A 59 -16.05 22.39 -3.57
C THR A 59 -16.77 23.33 -2.59
N GLU A 60 -18.04 23.66 -2.77
CA GLU A 60 -18.68 24.71 -1.95
C GLU A 60 -19.82 24.27 -1.03
N THR A 61 -20.55 23.18 -1.30
CA THR A 61 -21.85 22.96 -0.63
C THR A 61 -21.93 21.81 0.38
N ALA A 62 -20.88 21.01 0.60
CA ALA A 62 -20.99 19.81 1.44
C ALA A 62 -20.20 19.82 2.77
N GLN A 63 -19.36 20.83 3.03
CA GLN A 63 -18.20 20.62 3.91
C GLN A 63 -18.30 21.13 5.35
N ASN A 64 -19.36 21.87 5.73
CA ASN A 64 -19.36 22.53 7.05
C ASN A 64 -20.31 21.95 8.12
N ASN A 65 -21.41 21.24 7.80
CA ASN A 65 -22.43 20.89 8.82
C ASN A 65 -22.66 19.37 9.07
N LYS A 66 -21.71 18.49 8.71
CA LYS A 66 -21.91 17.00 8.73
C LYS A 66 -20.93 16.23 9.64
N LYS A 67 -20.03 16.92 10.35
CA LYS A 67 -18.81 16.29 10.93
C LYS A 67 -18.98 15.74 12.35
N SER A 68 -19.90 16.31 13.14
CA SER A 68 -20.06 15.98 14.56
C SER A 68 -20.46 14.51 14.82
N ILE A 69 -21.55 14.01 14.22
CA ILE A 69 -22.02 12.63 14.44
C ILE A 69 -21.03 11.57 13.94
N SER A 70 -20.38 11.82 12.79
CA SER A 70 -19.45 10.83 12.21
C SER A 70 -18.29 10.54 13.16
N ASN A 71 -17.82 11.54 13.92
CA ASN A 71 -16.76 11.38 14.90
C ASN A 71 -17.24 10.57 16.13
N ILE A 72 -18.49 10.77 16.59
CA ILE A 72 -19.09 9.98 17.67
C ILE A 72 -19.26 8.53 17.24
N LEU A 73 -19.83 8.29 16.05
CA LEU A 73 -20.02 6.94 15.52
C LEU A 73 -18.69 6.22 15.36
N PHE A 74 -17.66 6.93 14.87
CA PHE A 74 -16.32 6.38 14.81
C PHE A 74 -15.77 6.04 16.20
N ALA A 75 -15.87 6.95 17.18
CA ALA A 75 -15.41 6.69 18.55
C ALA A 75 -16.15 5.48 19.19
N GLY A 76 -17.47 5.39 19.03
CA GLY A 76 -18.27 4.27 19.49
C GLY A 76 -17.88 2.96 18.83
N ALA A 77 -17.72 2.95 17.50
CA ALA A 77 -17.23 1.78 16.77
C ALA A 77 -15.81 1.38 17.24
N TYR A 78 -14.93 2.34 17.47
CA TYR A 78 -13.57 2.10 17.96
C TYR A 78 -13.59 1.45 19.35
N ILE A 79 -14.44 1.92 20.28
CA ILE A 79 -14.63 1.29 21.59
C ILE A 79 -15.06 -0.18 21.43
N ILE A 80 -16.06 -0.43 20.58
CA ILE A 80 -16.56 -1.80 20.33
C ILE A 80 -15.44 -2.70 19.78
N LEU A 81 -14.62 -2.20 18.85
CA LEU A 81 -13.51 -2.96 18.29
C LEU A 81 -12.46 -3.30 19.36
N ILE A 82 -12.11 -2.36 20.24
CA ILE A 82 -11.20 -2.59 21.37
C ILE A 82 -11.75 -3.69 22.29
N ILE A 83 -13.03 -3.62 22.64
CA ILE A 83 -13.69 -4.62 23.49
C ILE A 83 -13.57 -6.02 22.87
N PHE A 84 -13.90 -6.17 21.59
CA PHE A 84 -13.85 -7.48 20.92
C PHE A 84 -12.43 -8.04 20.78
N ALA A 85 -11.43 -7.19 20.49
CA ALA A 85 -10.05 -7.66 20.32
C ALA A 85 -9.40 -8.07 21.65
N PHE A 86 -9.51 -7.22 22.69
CA PHE A 86 -8.71 -7.37 23.91
C PHE A 86 -9.34 -8.21 25.02
N LEU A 87 -10.63 -8.56 24.94
CA LEU A 87 -11.28 -9.47 25.91
C LEU A 87 -11.11 -10.97 25.57
N SER A 88 -10.33 -11.29 24.54
CA SER A 88 -10.18 -12.65 24.04
C SER A 88 -8.95 -13.37 24.59
N GLN A 89 -9.06 -14.68 24.79
CA GLN A 89 -7.89 -15.53 25.07
C GLN A 89 -7.17 -15.87 23.76
N ARG A 90 -5.84 -15.93 23.84
CA ARG A 90 -4.96 -16.24 22.71
C ARG A 90 -5.26 -17.65 22.18
N ASN A 91 -5.31 -17.78 20.85
CA ASN A 91 -5.33 -19.10 20.21
C ASN A 91 -3.87 -19.57 19.96
N SER A 92 -3.56 -20.80 20.37
CA SER A 92 -2.27 -21.45 20.15
C SER A 92 -2.19 -22.26 18.86
N GLU A 93 -3.32 -22.53 18.22
CA GLU A 93 -3.38 -23.25 16.95
C GLU A 93 -2.73 -22.43 15.83
N ILE A 94 -2.04 -23.13 14.94
CA ILE A 94 -1.39 -22.50 13.79
C ILE A 94 -2.38 -22.34 12.64
N PHE A 95 -3.15 -23.38 12.35
CA PHE A 95 -4.14 -23.42 11.27
C PHE A 95 -5.32 -24.31 11.63
N VAL A 96 -6.50 -23.91 11.17
CA VAL A 96 -7.70 -24.75 11.13
C VAL A 96 -8.41 -24.56 9.79
N HIS A 97 -9.21 -25.54 9.40
CA HIS A 97 -10.07 -25.40 8.22
C HIS A 97 -11.05 -24.22 8.40
N TRP A 98 -11.32 -23.48 7.33
CA TRP A 98 -12.14 -22.26 7.40
C TRP A 98 -13.56 -22.54 7.91
N GLU A 99 -14.10 -23.72 7.67
CA GLU A 99 -15.41 -24.17 8.15
C GLU A 99 -15.46 -24.33 9.68
N GLN A 100 -14.29 -24.43 10.35
CA GLN A 100 -14.18 -24.58 11.80
C GLN A 100 -14.04 -23.22 12.51
N ILE A 101 -13.87 -22.13 11.77
CA ILE A 101 -13.80 -20.77 12.34
C ILE A 101 -15.20 -20.33 12.76
N THR A 102 -15.37 -20.06 14.06
CA THR A 102 -16.63 -19.60 14.64
C THR A 102 -16.94 -18.14 14.25
N GLU A 103 -18.21 -17.75 14.29
CA GLU A 103 -18.64 -16.37 14.03
C GLU A 103 -17.95 -15.35 14.95
N VAL A 104 -17.74 -15.70 16.22
CA VAL A 104 -17.04 -14.85 17.18
C VAL A 104 -15.57 -14.65 16.77
N GLN A 105 -14.91 -15.69 16.27
CA GLN A 105 -13.54 -15.59 15.74
C GLN A 105 -13.49 -14.70 14.49
N ILE A 106 -14.51 -14.74 13.63
CA ILE A 106 -14.62 -13.82 12.48
C ILE A 106 -14.74 -12.37 12.96
N ILE A 107 -15.60 -12.08 13.95
CA ILE A 107 -15.75 -10.72 14.50
C ILE A 107 -14.43 -10.23 15.10
N ARG A 108 -13.70 -11.10 15.84
CA ARG A 108 -12.39 -10.77 16.42
C ARG A 108 -11.33 -10.51 15.35
N LEU A 109 -11.31 -11.33 14.30
CA LEU A 109 -10.41 -11.14 13.15
C LEU A 109 -10.67 -9.80 12.46
N VAL A 110 -11.93 -9.46 12.21
CA VAL A 110 -12.32 -8.16 11.65
C VAL A 110 -11.91 -7.02 12.59
N ALA A 111 -12.11 -7.18 13.90
CA ALA A 111 -11.68 -6.18 14.88
C ALA A 111 -10.16 -5.97 14.85
N ALA A 112 -9.37 -7.06 14.86
CA ALA A 112 -7.92 -6.99 14.78
C ALA A 112 -7.42 -6.38 13.46
N ILE A 113 -8.07 -6.69 12.33
CA ILE A 113 -7.77 -6.06 11.03
C ILE A 113 -7.98 -4.55 11.13
N ILE A 114 -9.15 -4.11 11.62
CA ILE A 114 -9.48 -2.68 11.69
C ILE A 114 -8.55 -1.95 12.66
N LEU A 115 -8.27 -2.51 13.83
CA LEU A 115 -7.39 -1.93 14.83
C LEU A 115 -5.92 -1.88 14.36
N SER A 116 -5.45 -2.91 13.66
CA SER A 116 -4.05 -2.98 13.22
C SER A 116 -3.77 -2.16 11.96
N LEU A 117 -4.79 -1.94 11.12
CA LEU A 117 -4.62 -1.43 9.76
C LEU A 117 -5.36 -0.13 9.46
N PHE A 118 -6.35 0.30 10.24
CA PHE A 118 -7.17 1.46 9.84
C PHE A 118 -7.50 2.44 10.97
N ALA A 119 -8.06 1.98 12.08
CA ALA A 119 -8.65 2.84 13.12
C ALA A 119 -7.65 3.81 13.79
N PRO A 120 -6.51 3.37 14.35
CA PRO A 120 -5.60 4.27 15.04
C PRO A 120 -5.00 5.33 14.11
N GLY A 121 -4.59 4.93 12.90
CA GLY A 121 -4.09 5.87 11.92
C GLY A 121 -5.15 6.83 11.41
N TYR A 122 -6.41 6.41 11.26
CA TYR A 122 -7.51 7.32 10.94
C TYR A 122 -7.70 8.37 12.04
N ALA A 123 -7.67 7.95 13.30
CA ALA A 123 -7.76 8.85 14.45
C ALA A 123 -6.60 9.87 14.43
N LEU A 124 -5.35 9.40 14.26
CA LEU A 124 -4.17 10.26 14.17
C LEU A 124 -4.26 11.26 13.01
N VAL A 125 -4.57 10.80 11.79
CA VAL A 125 -4.67 11.69 10.63
C VAL A 125 -5.80 12.71 10.81
N SER A 126 -6.93 12.31 11.37
CA SER A 126 -8.04 13.22 11.64
C SER A 126 -7.63 14.32 12.64
N MET A 127 -6.84 13.99 13.66
CA MET A 127 -6.27 14.96 14.60
C MET A 127 -5.21 15.88 13.97
N LEU A 128 -4.34 15.34 13.11
CA LEU A 128 -3.27 16.12 12.46
C LEU A 128 -3.80 17.00 11.32
N ASP A 129 -4.82 16.54 10.60
CA ASP A 129 -5.40 17.19 9.42
C ASP A 129 -6.80 17.78 9.69
N ARG A 130 -6.92 18.57 10.77
CA ARG A 130 -8.19 19.24 11.14
C ARG A 130 -8.75 20.13 10.03
N LYS A 131 -7.87 20.77 9.25
CA LYS A 131 -8.26 21.61 8.10
C LYS A 131 -8.67 20.81 6.85
N HIS A 132 -8.50 19.49 6.88
CA HIS A 132 -8.87 18.58 5.79
C HIS A 132 -8.17 18.92 4.47
N GLU A 133 -6.87 19.19 4.57
CA GLU A 133 -6.01 19.49 3.43
C GLU A 133 -5.72 18.22 2.62
N LEU A 134 -5.69 17.06 3.28
CA LEU A 134 -5.62 15.77 2.60
C LEU A 134 -7.01 15.36 2.13
N ARG A 135 -7.11 15.07 0.82
CA ARG A 135 -8.32 14.48 0.21
C ARG A 135 -8.55 13.06 0.74
N SER A 136 -9.73 12.50 0.49
CA SER A 136 -10.17 11.21 1.05
C SER A 136 -9.20 10.05 0.77
N LEU A 137 -8.73 9.90 -0.47
CA LEU A 137 -7.80 8.81 -0.83
C LEU A 137 -6.44 8.90 -0.12
N PRO A 138 -5.66 10.01 -0.23
CA PRO A 138 -4.42 10.12 0.52
C PRO A 138 -4.61 10.05 2.03
N ARG A 139 -5.71 10.59 2.56
CA ARG A 139 -6.05 10.45 3.99
C ARG A 139 -6.20 8.98 4.38
N PHE A 140 -6.94 8.20 3.59
CA PHE A 140 -7.12 6.77 3.81
C PHE A 140 -5.78 6.01 3.75
N LEU A 141 -4.96 6.27 2.74
CA LEU A 141 -3.67 5.60 2.57
C LEU A 141 -2.68 5.94 3.69
N VAL A 142 -2.62 7.20 4.13
CA VAL A 142 -1.78 7.62 5.27
C VAL A 142 -2.30 7.00 6.57
N ALA A 143 -3.62 6.96 6.78
CA ALA A 143 -4.22 6.31 7.94
C ALA A 143 -3.89 4.81 7.98
N TYR A 144 -3.92 4.15 6.81
CA TYR A 144 -3.52 2.76 6.67
C TYR A 144 -2.07 2.53 7.11
N LEU A 145 -1.15 3.31 6.53
CA LEU A 145 0.28 3.21 6.83
C LEU A 145 0.60 3.57 8.29
N LEU A 146 -0.03 4.59 8.87
CA LEU A 146 0.22 4.94 10.27
C LEU A 146 -0.30 3.87 11.25
N SER A 147 -1.40 3.18 10.92
CA SER A 147 -1.89 2.06 11.74
C SER A 147 -0.93 0.88 11.71
N LEU A 148 -0.45 0.53 10.51
CA LEU A 148 0.61 -0.48 10.32
C LEU A 148 1.86 -0.12 11.13
N PHE A 149 2.33 1.13 11.01
CA PHE A 149 3.51 1.61 11.71
C PHE A 149 3.38 1.48 13.22
N LEU A 150 2.26 1.91 13.81
CA LEU A 150 2.02 1.79 15.25
C LEU A 150 2.02 0.33 15.71
N THR A 151 1.30 -0.53 14.99
CA THR A 151 1.17 -1.95 15.36
C THR A 151 2.52 -2.65 15.28
N ALA A 152 3.28 -2.42 14.20
CA ALA A 152 4.62 -2.96 14.02
C ALA A 152 5.60 -2.45 15.09
N LEU A 153 5.56 -1.15 15.39
CA LEU A 153 6.48 -0.50 16.33
C LEU A 153 6.31 -1.09 17.74
N VAL A 154 5.07 -1.32 18.17
CA VAL A 154 4.79 -1.91 19.49
C VAL A 154 5.33 -3.33 19.61
N GLY A 155 5.06 -4.18 18.62
CA GLY A 155 5.61 -5.54 18.58
C GLY A 155 7.14 -5.53 18.57
N TYR A 156 7.72 -4.66 17.75
CA TYR A 156 9.17 -4.59 17.57
C TYR A 156 9.87 -4.12 18.84
N ILE A 157 9.37 -3.05 19.48
CA ILE A 157 9.94 -2.55 20.74
C ILE A 157 9.86 -3.63 21.81
N THR A 158 8.67 -4.21 22.02
CA THR A 158 8.41 -5.19 23.09
C THR A 158 9.32 -6.42 22.95
N ALA A 159 9.42 -6.98 21.74
CA ALA A 159 10.28 -8.14 21.50
C ALA A 159 11.77 -7.80 21.61
N SER A 160 12.18 -6.61 21.17
CA SER A 160 13.58 -6.20 21.18
C SER A 160 14.17 -6.00 22.58
N ILE A 161 13.34 -5.52 23.51
CA ILE A 161 13.75 -5.39 24.92
C ILE A 161 13.63 -6.72 25.68
N GLY A 162 12.94 -7.72 25.11
CA GLY A 162 12.76 -9.05 25.70
C GLY A 162 11.57 -9.14 26.67
N LEU A 163 10.55 -8.29 26.48
CA LEU A 163 9.32 -8.40 27.27
C LEU A 163 8.48 -9.60 26.83
N ALA A 164 7.73 -10.16 27.78
CA ALA A 164 6.79 -11.24 27.50
C ALA A 164 5.72 -10.82 26.48
N VAL A 165 5.26 -11.77 25.68
CA VAL A 165 4.28 -11.55 24.60
C VAL A 165 2.94 -11.03 25.11
N SER A 166 2.54 -11.38 26.33
CA SER A 166 1.39 -10.79 27.01
C SER A 166 1.48 -9.27 27.12
N SER A 167 2.70 -8.72 27.19
CA SER A 167 2.96 -7.28 27.21
C SER A 167 2.62 -6.60 25.88
N ILE A 168 2.68 -7.31 24.74
CA ILE A 168 2.30 -6.77 23.43
C ILE A 168 0.82 -6.38 23.46
N ASN A 169 -0.06 -7.28 23.91
CA ASN A 169 -1.50 -7.02 23.99
C ASN A 169 -1.81 -5.88 24.96
N THR A 170 -1.20 -5.88 26.14
CA THR A 170 -1.39 -4.82 27.14
C THR A 170 -0.94 -3.45 26.61
N LEU A 171 0.22 -3.39 25.96
CA LEU A 171 0.75 -2.14 25.42
C LEU A 171 -0.06 -1.64 24.22
N LEU A 172 -0.50 -2.54 23.33
CA LEU A 172 -1.42 -2.21 22.25
C LEU A 172 -2.74 -1.67 22.80
N ALA A 173 -3.34 -2.32 23.80
CA ALA A 173 -4.58 -1.86 24.42
C ALA A 173 -4.41 -0.44 24.98
N PHE A 174 -3.35 -0.22 25.74
CA PHE A 174 -3.02 1.09 26.30
C PHE A 174 -2.88 2.17 25.22
N ILE A 175 -2.11 1.89 24.14
CA ILE A 175 -1.91 2.84 23.04
C ILE A 175 -3.22 3.15 22.32
N HIS A 176 -4.07 2.15 22.06
CA HIS A 176 -5.36 2.37 21.41
C HIS A 176 -6.29 3.22 22.29
N ILE A 177 -6.32 2.98 23.60
CA ILE A 177 -7.08 3.80 24.56
C ILE A 177 -6.56 5.24 24.57
N VAL A 178 -5.24 5.46 24.59
CA VAL A 178 -4.64 6.80 24.55
C VAL A 178 -4.98 7.52 23.25
N ILE A 179 -4.84 6.86 22.10
CA ILE A 179 -5.18 7.45 20.79
C ILE A 179 -6.67 7.81 20.74
N LEU A 180 -7.55 6.93 21.21
CA LEU A 180 -8.98 7.17 21.26
C LEU A 180 -9.31 8.36 22.19
N ALA A 181 -8.71 8.41 23.38
CA ALA A 181 -8.91 9.51 24.32
C ALA A 181 -8.46 10.85 23.74
N GLN A 182 -7.30 10.88 23.07
CA GLN A 182 -6.81 12.06 22.35
C GLN A 182 -7.75 12.45 21.21
N PHE A 183 -8.25 11.47 20.45
CA PHE A 183 -9.20 11.72 19.37
C PHE A 183 -10.49 12.35 19.88
N VAL A 184 -11.09 11.78 20.92
CA VAL A 184 -12.29 12.34 21.57
C VAL A 184 -12.02 13.75 22.08
N TRP A 185 -10.88 13.96 22.76
CA TRP A 185 -10.50 15.29 23.23
C TRP A 185 -10.41 16.31 22.09
N VAL A 186 -9.65 16.02 21.04
CA VAL A 186 -9.36 16.97 19.96
C VAL A 186 -10.55 17.19 19.02
N GLN A 187 -11.29 16.14 18.66
CA GLN A 187 -12.32 16.16 17.61
C GLN A 187 -13.75 16.31 18.12
N ILE A 188 -13.99 16.01 19.39
CA ILE A 188 -15.33 16.06 19.99
C ILE A 188 -15.41 17.18 21.04
N LEU A 189 -14.46 17.22 21.98
CA LEU A 189 -14.53 18.14 23.12
C LEU A 189 -14.01 19.55 22.80
N VAL A 190 -12.91 19.67 22.05
CA VAL A 190 -12.30 20.97 21.71
C VAL A 190 -13.00 21.67 20.53
N ASP A 191 -13.74 20.93 19.70
CA ASP A 191 -14.41 21.49 18.53
C ASP A 191 -15.74 22.18 18.92
N LYS A 192 -15.71 23.52 19.06
CA LYS A 192 -16.85 24.31 19.55
C LYS A 192 -18.08 24.27 18.64
N ASP A 193 -17.92 23.91 17.36
CA ASP A 193 -19.00 23.80 16.39
C ASP A 193 -19.75 22.45 16.47
N PHE A 194 -19.25 21.51 17.29
CA PHE A 194 -19.74 20.14 17.43
C PHE A 194 -21.19 20.04 17.95
N ILE A 195 -21.58 20.88 18.90
CA ILE A 195 -22.88 20.77 19.61
C ILE A 195 -24.05 21.28 18.75
N ARG A 196 -23.79 22.04 17.67
CA ARG A 196 -24.85 22.79 16.97
C ARG A 196 -25.56 22.07 15.83
N THR A 197 -25.06 20.94 15.32
CA THR A 197 -25.71 20.26 14.18
C THR A 197 -25.58 18.73 14.23
N VAL A 198 -26.73 18.07 14.37
CA VAL A 198 -26.89 16.61 14.30
C VAL A 198 -27.61 16.31 12.98
N ASN A 199 -26.86 15.94 11.95
CA ASN A 199 -27.41 15.40 10.70
C ASN A 199 -26.78 14.04 10.37
N LEU A 200 -27.61 13.00 10.29
CA LEU A 200 -27.19 11.65 9.93
C LEU A 200 -26.65 11.60 8.49
N PRO A 201 -25.65 10.74 8.21
CA PRO A 201 -25.21 10.51 6.85
C PRO A 201 -26.35 9.90 6.02
N ASN A 202 -26.91 10.68 5.09
CA ASN A 202 -27.95 10.20 4.19
C ASN A 202 -27.37 9.17 3.20
N ALA A 203 -27.87 7.94 3.25
CA ALA A 203 -27.48 6.84 2.35
C ALA A 203 -27.71 7.20 0.87
N SER A 204 -28.68 8.06 0.56
CA SER A 204 -28.93 8.52 -0.81
C SER A 204 -27.73 9.26 -1.41
N LYS A 205 -26.97 10.02 -0.59
CA LYS A 205 -25.77 10.73 -1.04
C LYS A 205 -24.61 9.79 -1.35
N VAL A 206 -24.47 8.70 -0.58
CA VAL A 206 -23.45 7.68 -0.87
C VAL A 206 -23.77 7.00 -2.20
N LEU A 207 -25.05 6.64 -2.39
CA LEU A 207 -25.52 6.06 -3.65
C LEU A 207 -25.33 7.02 -4.83
N GLU A 208 -25.56 8.32 -4.64
CA GLU A 208 -25.27 9.35 -5.65
C GLU A 208 -23.78 9.43 -5.99
N ILE A 209 -22.88 9.42 -5.00
CA ILE A 209 -21.42 9.41 -5.22
C ILE A 209 -21.00 8.15 -6.00
N ILE A 210 -21.55 6.98 -5.65
CA ILE A 210 -21.29 5.73 -6.36
C ILE A 210 -21.79 5.82 -7.80
N LYS A 211 -23.01 6.31 -8.02
CA LYS A 211 -23.58 6.51 -9.37
C LYS A 211 -22.75 7.49 -10.20
N GLN A 212 -22.23 8.56 -9.59
CA GLN A 212 -21.40 9.55 -10.26
C GLN A 212 -20.02 9.01 -10.65
N ASN A 213 -19.43 8.14 -9.83
CA ASN A 213 -18.12 7.55 -10.08
C ASN A 213 -18.23 6.07 -10.52
N PHE A 214 -19.37 5.68 -11.09
CA PHE A 214 -19.72 4.28 -11.32
C PHE A 214 -18.64 3.53 -12.10
N SER A 215 -18.08 4.14 -13.14
CA SER A 215 -17.04 3.50 -13.95
C SER A 215 -15.73 3.30 -13.18
N GLU A 216 -15.31 4.26 -12.34
CA GLU A 216 -14.12 4.10 -11.49
C GLU A 216 -14.36 3.00 -10.44
N VAL A 217 -15.56 2.97 -9.86
CA VAL A 217 -15.97 1.94 -8.90
C VAL A 217 -15.95 0.56 -9.56
N LEU A 218 -16.49 0.41 -10.77
CA LEU A 218 -16.44 -0.86 -11.50
C LEU A 218 -15.01 -1.32 -11.76
N VAL A 219 -14.12 -0.42 -12.20
CA VAL A 219 -12.72 -0.76 -12.46
C VAL A 219 -12.04 -1.25 -11.18
N PHE A 220 -12.10 -0.47 -10.09
CA PHE A 220 -11.46 -0.87 -8.84
C PHE A 220 -12.12 -2.09 -8.19
N ALA A 221 -13.44 -2.28 -8.33
CA ALA A 221 -14.13 -3.47 -7.86
C ALA A 221 -13.70 -4.72 -8.65
N SER A 222 -13.53 -4.61 -9.97
CA SER A 222 -12.99 -5.71 -10.78
C SER A 222 -11.56 -6.05 -10.39
N LEU A 223 -10.69 -5.04 -10.23
CA LEU A 223 -9.31 -5.23 -9.76
C LEU A 223 -9.30 -5.89 -8.37
N PHE A 224 -10.08 -5.39 -7.43
CA PHE A 224 -10.22 -6.01 -6.11
C PHE A 224 -10.74 -7.46 -6.20
N SER A 225 -11.69 -7.73 -7.09
CA SER A 225 -12.22 -9.08 -7.30
C SER A 225 -11.15 -10.04 -7.84
N LEU A 226 -10.20 -9.56 -8.65
CA LEU A 226 -9.05 -10.37 -9.07
C LEU A 226 -8.18 -10.75 -7.87
N VAL A 227 -7.89 -9.81 -6.94
CA VAL A 227 -7.17 -10.12 -5.70
C VAL A 227 -7.90 -11.18 -4.87
N ILE A 228 -9.22 -11.06 -4.74
CA ILE A 228 -10.02 -12.05 -3.99
C ILE A 228 -9.99 -13.41 -4.68
N LEU A 229 -10.12 -13.45 -6.01
CA LEU A 229 -10.09 -14.69 -6.78
C LEU A 229 -8.71 -15.37 -6.73
N SER A 230 -7.64 -14.60 -6.97
CA SER A 230 -6.26 -15.07 -6.95
C SER A 230 -5.91 -15.64 -5.57
N THR A 231 -6.38 -14.99 -4.52
CA THR A 231 -6.00 -15.41 -3.17
C THR A 231 -6.87 -16.54 -2.62
N TYR A 232 -8.19 -16.37 -2.61
CA TYR A 232 -9.06 -17.26 -1.83
C TYR A 232 -9.51 -18.47 -2.63
N TYR A 233 -9.62 -18.35 -3.97
CA TYR A 233 -10.12 -19.42 -4.83
C TYR A 233 -9.02 -20.23 -5.50
N LEU A 234 -7.93 -19.58 -5.95
CA LEU A 234 -6.82 -20.29 -6.58
C LEU A 234 -6.02 -21.11 -5.56
N TYR A 235 -5.85 -20.56 -4.35
CA TYR A 235 -4.94 -21.08 -3.32
C TYR A 235 -5.64 -21.62 -2.06
N ASN A 236 -6.97 -21.79 -2.13
CA ASN A 236 -7.82 -22.31 -1.07
C ASN A 236 -7.63 -21.60 0.30
N GLY A 237 -7.21 -20.32 0.28
CA GLY A 237 -6.95 -19.58 1.50
C GLY A 237 -5.86 -20.23 2.39
N THR A 238 -4.78 -20.73 1.79
CA THR A 238 -3.59 -21.24 2.48
C THR A 238 -2.33 -20.44 2.13
N PHE A 239 -1.25 -20.68 2.86
CA PHE A 239 0.05 -20.13 2.50
C PHE A 239 0.64 -20.77 1.26
N ILE A 240 1.17 -19.92 0.41
CA ILE A 240 2.04 -20.31 -0.70
C ILE A 240 3.20 -19.34 -0.67
N GLY A 241 4.43 -19.83 -0.82
CA GLY A 241 5.65 -19.00 -0.94
C GLY A 241 6.11 -18.33 0.35
N ASP A 242 6.55 -17.08 0.21
CA ASP A 242 7.17 -16.23 1.23
C ASP A 242 6.33 -16.01 2.50
N PRO A 243 4.98 -16.05 2.48
CA PRO A 243 4.17 -16.14 3.68
C PRO A 243 4.63 -17.18 4.70
N TRP A 244 5.15 -18.35 4.28
CA TRP A 244 5.71 -19.34 5.21
C TRP A 244 6.91 -18.79 5.98
N TYR A 245 7.80 -18.09 5.28
CA TYR A 245 8.97 -17.46 5.86
C TYR A 245 8.58 -16.36 6.85
N HIS A 246 7.71 -15.44 6.43
CA HIS A 246 7.28 -14.32 7.25
C HIS A 246 6.46 -14.76 8.46
N HIS A 247 5.59 -15.75 8.28
CA HIS A 247 4.84 -16.36 9.37
C HIS A 247 5.80 -17.00 10.39
N GLY A 248 6.72 -17.86 9.94
CA GLY A 248 7.69 -18.51 10.82
C GLY A 248 8.51 -17.52 11.63
N ARG A 249 8.98 -16.43 11.01
CA ARG A 249 9.72 -15.38 11.74
C ARG A 249 8.85 -14.59 12.70
N SER A 250 7.59 -14.33 12.39
CA SER A 250 6.67 -13.70 13.34
C SER A 250 6.41 -14.57 14.58
N LEU A 251 6.53 -15.90 14.46
CA LEU A 251 6.42 -16.80 15.61
C LEU A 251 7.57 -16.60 16.62
N LEU A 252 8.75 -16.16 16.19
CA LEU A 252 9.88 -15.83 17.08
C LEU A 252 9.57 -14.66 18.01
N PHE A 253 8.77 -13.70 17.54
CA PHE A 253 8.27 -12.60 18.37
C PHE A 253 7.24 -13.13 19.37
N LEU A 254 6.37 -14.03 18.91
CA LEU A 254 5.28 -14.63 19.68
C LEU A 254 5.70 -15.73 20.66
N SER A 255 6.92 -16.25 20.56
CA SER A 255 7.58 -17.13 21.53
C SER A 255 8.43 -16.35 22.53
N GLY A 256 8.73 -15.07 22.26
CA GLY A 256 9.66 -14.26 23.06
C GLY A 256 11.14 -14.51 22.77
N THR A 257 11.47 -15.32 21.76
CA THR A 257 12.87 -15.71 21.46
C THR A 257 13.55 -14.80 20.44
N PHE A 258 12.84 -13.83 19.84
CA PHE A 258 13.39 -12.93 18.82
C PHE A 258 14.72 -12.28 19.22
N LYS A 259 14.81 -11.71 20.42
CA LYS A 259 16.01 -11.00 20.89
C LYS A 259 17.24 -11.92 20.91
N ASP A 260 17.09 -13.13 21.43
CA ASP A 260 18.20 -14.08 21.58
C ASP A 260 18.67 -14.56 20.20
N VAL A 261 17.73 -14.85 19.30
CA VAL A 261 18.04 -15.25 17.90
C VAL A 261 18.70 -14.08 17.14
N ALA A 262 18.24 -12.85 17.34
CA ALA A 262 18.82 -11.66 16.72
C ALA A 262 20.26 -11.37 17.20
N VAL A 263 20.53 -11.56 18.50
CA VAL A 263 21.87 -11.31 19.09
C VAL A 263 22.86 -12.42 18.75
N SER A 264 22.41 -13.68 18.68
CA SER A 264 23.26 -14.83 18.31
C SER A 264 23.76 -14.78 16.86
N GLY A 265 23.16 -13.95 16.00
CA GLY A 265 23.52 -13.85 14.58
C GLY A 265 23.05 -15.04 13.73
N ILE A 266 22.24 -15.94 14.30
CA ILE A 266 21.67 -17.10 13.61
C ILE A 266 20.51 -16.68 12.69
N ASP A 267 19.85 -15.56 12.99
CA ASP A 267 18.71 -15.07 12.20
C ASP A 267 19.11 -14.69 10.76
N GLN A 268 18.20 -14.93 9.83
CA GLN A 268 18.36 -14.44 8.46
C GLN A 268 18.21 -12.91 8.42
N LEU A 269 19.09 -12.27 7.65
CA LEU A 269 19.30 -10.82 7.61
C LEU A 269 18.23 -10.09 6.77
N TYR A 270 16.97 -10.23 7.18
CA TYR A 270 15.82 -9.56 6.57
C TYR A 270 15.13 -8.65 7.61
N PRO A 271 14.69 -7.43 7.23
CA PRO A 271 14.12 -6.46 8.15
C PRO A 271 12.98 -7.01 9.05
N PRO A 272 13.05 -6.81 10.38
CA PRO A 272 12.12 -7.43 11.33
C PRO A 272 10.72 -6.80 11.38
N PHE A 273 10.52 -5.63 10.77
CA PHE A 273 9.35 -4.78 11.05
C PHE A 273 8.02 -5.39 10.58
N GLN A 274 7.99 -6.06 9.42
CA GLN A 274 6.81 -6.82 8.98
C GLN A 274 6.48 -7.97 9.93
N HIS A 275 7.49 -8.69 10.41
CA HIS A 275 7.30 -9.81 11.33
C HIS A 275 6.74 -9.35 12.68
N ALA A 276 7.22 -8.22 13.17
CA ALA A 276 6.70 -7.57 14.37
C ALA A 276 5.24 -7.12 14.21
N PHE A 277 4.87 -6.62 13.02
CA PHE A 277 3.48 -6.33 12.68
C PHE A 277 2.62 -7.59 12.74
N LEU A 278 3.02 -8.66 12.04
CA LEU A 278 2.27 -9.92 12.00
C LEU A 278 2.10 -10.52 13.39
N ALA A 279 3.15 -10.54 14.20
CA ALA A 279 3.11 -11.03 15.57
C ALA A 279 2.09 -10.27 16.43
N SER A 280 2.11 -8.94 16.34
CA SER A 280 1.16 -8.08 17.05
C SER A 280 -0.27 -8.31 16.57
N PHE A 281 -0.47 -8.43 15.26
CA PHE A 281 -1.77 -8.72 14.67
C PHE A 281 -2.32 -10.10 15.08
N PHE A 282 -1.48 -11.14 15.10
CA PHE A 282 -1.88 -12.48 15.57
C PHE A 282 -2.22 -12.49 17.06
N ALA A 283 -1.49 -11.71 17.86
CA ALA A 283 -1.78 -11.56 19.28
C ALA A 283 -3.13 -10.86 19.53
N LEU A 284 -3.54 -9.96 18.62
CA LEU A 284 -4.84 -9.27 18.66
C LEU A 284 -6.00 -10.10 18.09
N SER A 285 -5.78 -10.89 17.04
CA SER A 285 -6.86 -11.58 16.33
C SER A 285 -7.45 -12.73 17.11
N SER A 286 -6.64 -13.42 17.94
CA SER A 286 -7.04 -14.64 18.65
C SER A 286 -7.66 -15.70 17.74
N VAL A 287 -7.23 -15.70 16.47
CA VAL A 287 -7.56 -16.67 15.42
C VAL A 287 -6.26 -17.41 15.06
N PRO A 288 -6.32 -18.68 14.61
CA PRO A 288 -5.11 -19.39 14.18
C PRO A 288 -4.31 -18.56 13.18
N SER A 289 -3.01 -18.44 13.46
CA SER A 289 -2.15 -17.43 12.83
C SER A 289 -2.07 -17.53 11.30
N VAL A 290 -2.18 -18.73 10.73
CA VAL A 290 -2.24 -18.93 9.27
C VAL A 290 -3.53 -18.33 8.69
N ASN A 291 -4.69 -18.67 9.28
CA ASN A 291 -5.98 -18.10 8.86
C ASN A 291 -5.97 -16.57 9.00
N ALA A 292 -5.44 -16.06 10.10
CA ALA A 292 -5.33 -14.62 10.33
C ALA A 292 -4.47 -13.94 9.26
N TYR A 293 -3.29 -14.49 8.94
CA TYR A 293 -2.41 -13.91 7.93
C TYR A 293 -3.03 -13.98 6.53
N VAL A 294 -3.62 -15.11 6.14
CA VAL A 294 -4.33 -15.23 4.85
C VAL A 294 -5.46 -14.20 4.73
N ALA A 295 -6.15 -13.89 5.83
CA ALA A 295 -7.19 -12.87 5.84
C ALA A 295 -6.70 -11.45 5.53
N LEU A 296 -5.39 -11.20 5.55
CA LEU A 296 -4.79 -9.93 5.12
C LEU A 296 -4.61 -9.80 3.61
N ASN A 297 -4.85 -10.87 2.84
CA ASN A 297 -4.52 -10.89 1.42
C ASN A 297 -5.36 -9.94 0.56
N PHE A 298 -6.50 -9.45 1.06
CA PHE A 298 -7.24 -8.38 0.38
C PHE A 298 -6.44 -7.07 0.30
N LEU A 299 -5.41 -6.90 1.14
CA LEU A 299 -4.54 -5.71 1.16
C LEU A 299 -3.61 -5.62 -0.06
N ASN A 300 -3.48 -6.67 -0.88
CA ASN A 300 -2.71 -6.59 -2.11
C ASN A 300 -3.28 -5.55 -3.11
N ILE A 301 -4.51 -5.03 -2.88
CA ILE A 301 -5.04 -3.88 -3.63
C ILE A 301 -4.42 -2.52 -3.22
N MET A 302 -3.82 -2.41 -2.04
CA MET A 302 -3.33 -1.13 -1.51
C MET A 302 -2.27 -0.45 -2.39
N PRO A 303 -1.30 -1.18 -2.99
CA PRO A 303 -0.40 -0.62 -4.00
C PRO A 303 -1.12 0.03 -5.17
N VAL A 304 -2.23 -0.55 -5.66
CA VAL A 304 -3.00 0.00 -6.78
C VAL A 304 -3.61 1.35 -6.40
N PHE A 305 -4.21 1.44 -5.21
CA PHE A 305 -4.77 2.69 -4.70
C PHE A 305 -3.68 3.75 -4.49
N ALA A 306 -2.53 3.35 -3.95
CA ALA A 306 -1.40 4.24 -3.74
C ALA A 306 -0.79 4.71 -5.07
N PHE A 307 -0.65 3.82 -6.05
CA PHE A 307 -0.20 4.14 -7.40
C PHE A 307 -1.15 5.08 -8.11
N TYR A 308 -2.47 4.84 -8.04
CA TYR A 308 -3.48 5.75 -8.56
C TYR A 308 -3.36 7.14 -7.92
N TYR A 309 -3.20 7.22 -6.59
CA TYR A 309 -2.97 8.47 -5.89
C TYR A 309 -1.71 9.20 -6.38
N PHE A 310 -0.58 8.51 -6.41
CA PHE A 310 0.68 9.04 -6.94
C PHE A 310 0.48 9.57 -8.37
N PHE A 311 0.00 8.74 -9.28
CA PHE A 311 -0.12 9.07 -10.69
C PHE A 311 -1.08 10.24 -10.94
N THR A 312 -2.21 10.26 -10.22
CA THR A 312 -3.16 11.39 -10.30
C THR A 312 -2.57 12.70 -9.78
N LYS A 313 -1.56 12.66 -8.90
CA LYS A 313 -0.82 13.85 -8.50
C LYS A 313 0.21 14.28 -9.54
N TRP A 314 0.71 13.41 -10.42
CA TRP A 314 1.88 13.70 -11.27
C TRP A 314 1.66 14.01 -12.78
N LEU A 315 0.58 13.60 -13.49
CA LEU A 315 0.47 13.73 -14.99
C LEU A 315 -0.71 14.50 -15.70
N PRO A 316 -0.62 15.72 -16.28
CA PRO A 316 -1.77 16.65 -16.57
C PRO A 316 -3.05 16.02 -17.19
N ASN A 317 -4.27 16.44 -16.78
CA ASN A 317 -5.58 15.85 -17.22
C ASN A 317 -5.80 14.36 -16.82
N ARG A 318 -5.67 14.13 -15.51
CA ARG A 318 -5.02 12.98 -14.86
C ARG A 318 -5.81 11.68 -14.72
N ARG A 319 -7.13 11.74 -14.52
CA ARG A 319 -7.86 10.57 -13.98
C ARG A 319 -8.06 9.46 -15.01
N LYS A 320 -8.42 9.85 -16.24
CA LYS A 320 -8.00 9.28 -17.54
C LYS A 320 -6.91 8.21 -17.43
N ALA A 321 -5.70 8.70 -17.68
CA ALA A 321 -4.49 7.92 -17.69
C ALA A 321 -4.22 7.22 -16.36
N ALA A 322 -4.54 7.84 -15.21
CA ALA A 322 -4.29 7.20 -13.91
C ALA A 322 -5.08 5.90 -13.73
N LEU A 323 -6.36 5.87 -14.14
CA LEU A 323 -7.20 4.67 -14.00
C LEU A 323 -6.69 3.54 -14.89
N LEU A 324 -6.36 3.84 -16.15
CA LEU A 324 -5.77 2.86 -17.07
C LEU A 324 -4.39 2.41 -16.60
N SER A 325 -3.51 3.33 -16.21
CA SER A 325 -2.18 3.00 -15.70
C SER A 325 -2.26 2.17 -14.42
N SER A 326 -3.24 2.38 -13.55
CA SER A 326 -3.44 1.54 -12.36
C SER A 326 -3.92 0.14 -12.73
N THR A 327 -4.77 0.03 -13.77
CA THR A 327 -5.19 -1.26 -14.33
C THR A 327 -4.00 -2.01 -14.93
N LEU A 328 -3.19 -1.33 -15.75
CA LEU A 328 -1.99 -1.91 -16.35
C LEU A 328 -0.92 -2.24 -15.30
N PHE A 329 -0.76 -1.41 -14.28
CA PHE A 329 0.16 -1.68 -13.16
C PHE A 329 -0.18 -3.00 -12.46
N MET A 330 -1.47 -3.31 -12.31
CA MET A 330 -1.91 -4.56 -11.70
C MET A 330 -1.87 -5.75 -12.65
N LEU A 331 -2.24 -5.57 -13.92
CA LEU A 331 -2.40 -6.70 -14.87
C LEU A 331 -1.13 -7.05 -15.67
N SER A 332 -0.15 -6.16 -15.77
CA SER A 332 1.04 -6.40 -16.59
C SER A 332 2.04 -7.30 -15.86
N SER A 333 2.27 -8.50 -16.40
CA SER A 333 3.28 -9.47 -15.95
C SER A 333 4.55 -9.40 -16.82
N GLY A 334 5.18 -8.23 -16.90
CA GLY A 334 6.39 -8.05 -17.71
C GLY A 334 6.16 -8.11 -19.23
N PHE A 335 7.15 -8.62 -19.97
CA PHE A 335 7.19 -8.62 -21.43
C PHE A 335 7.31 -10.02 -22.05
N GLY A 336 7.25 -11.10 -21.27
CA GLY A 336 7.39 -12.47 -21.77
C GLY A 336 6.33 -12.86 -22.79
N TRP A 337 5.14 -12.25 -22.72
CA TRP A 337 4.09 -12.42 -23.72
C TRP A 337 4.57 -12.10 -25.14
N ALA A 338 5.50 -11.15 -25.31
CA ALA A 338 6.05 -10.81 -26.62
C ALA A 338 6.89 -11.96 -27.19
N TYR A 339 7.65 -12.65 -26.32
CA TYR A 339 8.40 -13.84 -26.70
C TYR A 339 7.47 -15.01 -27.04
N LEU A 340 6.40 -15.21 -26.26
CA LEU A 340 5.40 -16.23 -26.55
C LEU A 340 4.71 -15.99 -27.91
N ILE A 341 4.31 -14.75 -28.19
CA ILE A 341 3.75 -14.39 -29.51
C ILE A 341 4.77 -14.69 -30.61
N ASN A 342 6.03 -14.28 -30.43
CA ASN A 342 7.08 -14.57 -31.41
C ASN A 342 7.27 -16.08 -31.65
N LEU A 343 7.24 -16.88 -30.58
CA LEU A 343 7.35 -18.35 -30.66
C LEU A 343 6.19 -18.96 -31.46
N THR A 344 4.96 -18.52 -31.21
CA THR A 344 3.76 -19.04 -31.90
C THR A 344 3.64 -18.54 -33.35
N ALA A 345 4.10 -17.33 -33.64
CA ALA A 345 4.07 -16.76 -34.99
C ALA A 345 4.99 -17.50 -35.96
N HIS A 346 6.14 -18.00 -35.48
CA HIS A 346 7.11 -18.75 -36.28
C HIS A 346 6.90 -20.28 -36.22
N ASN A 347 5.99 -20.75 -35.37
CA ASN A 347 5.65 -22.17 -35.26
C ASN A 347 4.13 -22.36 -35.04
N PRO A 348 3.31 -22.36 -36.10
CA PRO A 348 1.86 -22.50 -35.99
C PRO A 348 1.42 -23.82 -35.32
N VAL A 349 2.26 -24.88 -35.37
CA VAL A 349 1.99 -26.15 -34.68
C VAL A 349 1.98 -25.98 -33.15
N ALA A 350 2.68 -24.97 -32.65
CA ALA A 350 2.73 -24.62 -31.22
C ALA A 350 1.38 -24.17 -30.64
N VAL A 351 0.35 -23.92 -31.47
CA VAL A 351 -1.03 -23.64 -31.01
C VAL A 351 -2.07 -24.57 -31.61
N ALA A 352 -1.63 -25.62 -32.33
CA ALA A 352 -2.52 -26.56 -33.00
C ALA A 352 -3.30 -27.48 -32.04
N SER A 353 -2.85 -27.61 -30.79
CA SER A 353 -3.51 -28.42 -29.75
C SER A 353 -3.31 -27.79 -28.37
N PRO A 354 -4.17 -28.10 -27.37
CA PRO A 354 -3.97 -27.68 -25.98
C PRO A 354 -2.58 -28.05 -25.43
N MET A 355 -2.07 -29.24 -25.78
CA MET A 355 -0.78 -29.71 -25.30
C MET A 355 0.38 -28.91 -25.92
N SER A 356 0.34 -28.67 -27.23
CA SER A 356 1.38 -27.87 -27.90
C SER A 356 1.36 -26.40 -27.44
N ALA A 357 0.17 -25.85 -27.15
CA ALA A 357 0.05 -24.54 -26.53
C ALA A 357 0.71 -24.50 -25.14
N LEU A 358 0.47 -25.51 -24.30
CA LEU A 358 1.09 -25.61 -22.98
C LEU A 358 2.63 -25.72 -23.07
N GLU A 359 3.15 -26.46 -24.05
CA GLU A 359 4.60 -26.55 -24.33
C GLU A 359 5.20 -25.21 -24.76
N ALA A 360 4.46 -24.43 -25.57
CA ALA A 360 4.86 -23.08 -25.94
C ALA A 360 4.93 -22.16 -24.72
N PHE A 361 3.91 -22.21 -23.84
CA PHE A 361 3.91 -21.49 -22.57
C PHE A 361 5.05 -21.92 -21.65
N LYS A 362 5.34 -23.22 -21.53
CA LYS A 362 6.48 -23.73 -20.76
C LYS A 362 7.80 -23.21 -21.31
N THR A 363 7.99 -23.26 -22.63
CA THR A 363 9.20 -22.78 -23.29
C THR A 363 9.38 -21.28 -23.10
N ALA A 364 8.32 -20.51 -23.32
CA ALA A 364 8.34 -19.07 -23.10
C ALA A 364 8.59 -18.73 -21.64
N GLY A 365 7.95 -19.44 -20.72
CA GLY A 365 8.16 -19.35 -19.29
C GLY A 365 9.63 -19.52 -18.91
N VAL A 366 10.24 -20.64 -19.28
CA VAL A 366 11.65 -20.92 -18.94
C VAL A 366 12.59 -19.82 -19.45
N LYS A 367 12.25 -19.15 -20.56
CA LYS A 367 13.08 -18.10 -21.17
C LYS A 367 12.86 -16.70 -20.61
N THR A 368 11.64 -16.38 -20.20
CA THR A 368 11.25 -15.01 -19.84
C THR A 368 10.97 -14.82 -18.36
N PHE A 369 10.86 -15.92 -17.63
CA PHE A 369 10.60 -16.02 -16.19
C PHE A 369 9.23 -15.47 -15.78
N ASP A 370 8.83 -14.30 -16.26
CA ASP A 370 7.54 -13.62 -16.05
C ASP A 370 6.32 -14.32 -16.68
N ILE A 371 6.51 -15.38 -17.49
CA ILE A 371 5.47 -16.34 -17.85
C ILE A 371 5.49 -17.58 -16.94
N TYR A 372 6.67 -18.06 -16.56
CA TYR A 372 6.83 -19.27 -15.74
C TYR A 372 6.38 -19.02 -14.30
N ILE A 373 6.66 -17.81 -13.84
CA ILE A 373 6.40 -17.30 -12.52
C ILE A 373 5.80 -15.92 -12.82
N PRO A 374 4.48 -15.86 -13.10
CA PRO A 374 3.85 -14.63 -13.54
C PRO A 374 4.25 -13.49 -12.61
N ASN A 375 4.67 -12.31 -13.06
CA ASN A 375 5.18 -11.30 -12.12
C ASN A 375 4.30 -10.05 -12.10
N THR A 376 2.98 -10.22 -12.25
CA THR A 376 2.12 -9.09 -11.89
C THR A 376 2.48 -8.76 -10.45
N PHE A 377 2.97 -7.54 -10.21
CA PHE A 377 3.53 -7.07 -8.93
C PHE A 377 2.55 -7.23 -7.73
N ILE A 378 1.33 -7.71 -8.02
CA ILE A 378 0.15 -7.76 -7.16
C ILE A 378 -0.58 -9.12 -7.25
N ASP A 379 -0.52 -9.85 -8.38
CA ASP A 379 -1.28 -11.10 -8.64
C ASP A 379 -0.40 -12.24 -9.21
N VAL A 380 0.79 -12.38 -8.59
CA VAL A 380 1.59 -13.59 -8.33
C VAL A 380 2.55 -14.13 -9.38
N GLY A 381 3.80 -14.26 -8.87
CA GLY A 381 4.80 -15.29 -9.16
C GLY A 381 6.26 -14.76 -9.00
N HIS A 382 7.04 -15.08 -7.96
CA HIS A 382 6.97 -16.02 -6.84
C HIS A 382 5.92 -15.63 -5.78
N PRO A 383 5.47 -16.53 -4.87
CA PRO A 383 4.29 -16.26 -4.08
C PRO A 383 4.61 -15.31 -2.92
N ASP A 384 4.75 -14.04 -3.27
CA ASP A 384 5.04 -12.92 -2.38
C ASP A 384 3.74 -12.24 -1.96
N ILE A 385 2.66 -13.04 -1.85
CA ILE A 385 1.33 -12.53 -1.52
C ILE A 385 1.40 -12.00 -0.09
N THR A 386 1.05 -10.72 0.10
CA THR A 386 1.00 -10.11 1.44
C THR A 386 2.35 -10.11 2.15
N THR A 387 3.41 -9.82 1.39
CA THR A 387 4.75 -9.50 1.92
C THR A 387 4.88 -8.02 2.29
N GLY A 388 5.91 -7.67 3.04
CA GLY A 388 6.22 -6.30 3.42
C GLY A 388 6.47 -5.42 2.20
N LEU A 389 7.01 -5.99 1.11
CA LEU A 389 7.14 -5.29 -0.16
C LEU A 389 5.78 -4.83 -0.69
N ILE A 390 4.82 -5.76 -0.80
CA ILE A 390 3.52 -5.48 -1.41
C ILE A 390 2.62 -4.67 -0.49
N ILE A 391 2.41 -5.07 0.76
CA ILE A 391 1.40 -4.42 1.61
C ILE A 391 1.93 -3.20 2.37
N ILE A 392 3.25 -2.97 2.41
CA ILE A 392 3.85 -1.83 3.13
C ILE A 392 4.66 -0.92 2.21
N VAL A 393 5.69 -1.46 1.54
CA VAL A 393 6.72 -0.66 0.85
C VAL A 393 6.21 -0.01 -0.42
N LEU A 394 5.52 -0.74 -1.30
CA LEU A 394 4.92 -0.15 -2.50
C LEU A 394 3.87 0.92 -2.14
N PRO A 395 2.91 0.68 -1.23
CA PRO A 395 1.97 1.71 -0.80
C PRO A 395 2.67 2.91 -0.17
N ALA A 396 3.62 2.70 0.75
CA ALA A 396 4.39 3.76 1.37
C ALA A 396 5.17 4.58 0.33
N GLY A 397 5.78 3.90 -0.64
CA GLY A 397 6.60 4.52 -1.68
C GLY A 397 5.76 5.44 -2.58
N PHE A 398 4.64 4.93 -3.10
CA PHE A 398 3.75 5.76 -3.91
C PHE A 398 3.08 6.88 -3.08
N VAL A 399 2.71 6.62 -1.82
CA VAL A 399 2.19 7.66 -0.93
C VAL A 399 3.24 8.76 -0.69
N LEU A 400 4.49 8.40 -0.41
CA LEU A 400 5.60 9.35 -0.28
C LEU A 400 5.71 10.22 -1.54
N LEU A 401 5.79 9.61 -2.71
CA LEU A 401 5.91 10.34 -3.97
C LEU A 401 4.71 11.25 -4.26
N GLY A 402 3.50 10.83 -3.88
CA GLY A 402 2.31 11.69 -3.98
C GLY A 402 2.32 12.85 -2.98
N LEU A 403 2.71 12.58 -1.72
CA LEU A 403 2.76 13.58 -0.64
C LEU A 403 3.73 14.72 -0.93
N ILE A 404 4.85 14.47 -1.62
CA ILE A 404 5.82 15.51 -2.04
C ILE A 404 5.14 16.67 -2.77
N LYS A 405 4.05 16.40 -3.48
CA LYS A 405 3.31 17.39 -4.25
C LYS A 405 2.08 17.95 -3.53
N GLU A 406 1.75 17.45 -2.34
CA GLU A 406 0.62 17.98 -1.58
C GLU A 406 0.94 19.33 -0.97
N ASN A 407 -0.05 20.22 -0.98
CA ASN A 407 0.09 21.53 -0.34
C ASN A 407 -0.46 21.49 1.09
N ILE A 408 0.36 20.94 1.99
CA ILE A 408 0.01 20.83 3.41
C ILE A 408 0.47 22.10 4.14
N SER A 409 -0.39 22.67 4.99
CA SER A 409 -0.01 23.79 5.87
C SER A 409 0.61 23.27 7.17
N GLY A 410 1.54 24.05 7.73
CA GLY A 410 2.31 23.66 8.92
C GLY A 410 3.50 22.76 8.58
N LYS A 411 4.72 23.27 8.85
CA LYS A 411 5.97 22.56 8.53
C LYS A 411 6.08 21.24 9.31
N LEU A 412 5.78 21.25 10.61
CA LEU A 412 5.87 20.05 11.46
C LEU A 412 4.89 18.95 11.02
N LYS A 413 3.65 19.30 10.69
CA LYS A 413 2.67 18.34 10.14
C LYS A 413 3.21 17.68 8.88
N TYR A 414 3.75 18.47 7.96
CA TYR A 414 4.27 17.94 6.71
C TYR A 414 5.49 17.02 6.93
N ILE A 415 6.40 17.42 7.84
CA ILE A 415 7.54 16.60 8.27
C ILE A 415 7.05 15.28 8.86
N ALA A 416 6.11 15.32 9.80
CA ALA A 416 5.62 14.12 10.49
C ALA A 416 4.99 13.11 9.51
N LEU A 417 4.23 13.58 8.52
CA LEU A 417 3.61 12.72 7.51
C LEU A 417 4.64 12.05 6.60
N ILE A 418 5.58 12.83 6.04
CA ILE A 418 6.63 12.27 5.17
C ILE A 418 7.55 11.36 5.97
N ALA A 419 7.98 11.79 7.17
CA ALA A 419 8.88 11.00 8.00
C ALA A 419 8.23 9.69 8.44
N GLY A 420 6.96 9.71 8.88
CA GLY A 420 6.25 8.49 9.29
C GLY A 420 6.14 7.45 8.17
N VAL A 421 5.77 7.89 6.95
CA VAL A 421 5.70 7.01 5.78
C VAL A 421 7.10 6.47 5.41
N SER A 422 8.12 7.33 5.45
CA SER A 422 9.50 6.94 5.11
C SER A 422 10.12 6.00 6.13
N ILE A 423 9.87 6.19 7.43
CA ILE A 423 10.33 5.30 8.50
C ILE A 423 9.71 3.91 8.31
N LEU A 424 8.39 3.85 8.14
CA LEU A 424 7.69 2.58 7.93
C LEU A 424 8.24 1.83 6.71
N GLY A 425 8.34 2.51 5.57
CA GLY A 425 8.83 1.90 4.34
C GLY A 425 10.24 1.35 4.49
N TYR A 426 11.16 2.18 5.01
CA TYR A 426 12.56 1.81 5.17
C TYR A 426 12.77 0.67 6.17
N LEU A 427 12.08 0.69 7.31
CA LEU A 427 12.21 -0.37 8.31
C LEU A 427 11.59 -1.70 7.85
N SER A 428 10.71 -1.69 6.85
CA SER A 428 9.99 -2.89 6.41
C SER A 428 10.70 -3.66 5.30
N HIS A 429 11.43 -2.99 4.41
CA HIS A 429 12.11 -3.64 3.29
C HIS A 429 13.15 -2.71 2.64
N ASP A 430 14.25 -3.29 2.14
CA ASP A 430 15.38 -2.53 1.62
C ASP A 430 15.06 -1.78 0.31
N GLU A 431 14.15 -2.32 -0.50
CA GLU A 431 13.66 -1.80 -1.78
C GLU A 431 13.01 -0.41 -1.62
N PHE A 432 12.60 -0.05 -0.40
CA PHE A 432 12.13 1.31 -0.13
C PHE A 432 13.19 2.38 -0.42
N GLY A 433 14.48 2.02 -0.36
CA GLY A 433 15.59 2.90 -0.75
C GLY A 433 15.44 3.47 -2.16
N PHE A 434 14.84 2.75 -3.10
CA PHE A 434 14.53 3.26 -4.43
C PHE A 434 13.57 4.45 -4.38
N PHE A 435 12.52 4.38 -3.56
CA PHE A 435 11.57 5.49 -3.39
C PHE A 435 12.23 6.70 -2.74
N LEU A 436 13.18 6.51 -1.81
CA LEU A 436 13.95 7.61 -1.22
C LEU A 436 14.83 8.32 -2.26
N ILE A 437 15.47 7.55 -3.14
CA ILE A 437 16.26 8.09 -4.26
C ILE A 437 15.36 8.92 -5.17
N VAL A 438 14.24 8.34 -5.63
CA VAL A 438 13.29 9.00 -6.54
C VAL A 438 12.70 10.26 -5.89
N ALA A 439 12.28 10.18 -4.62
CA ALA A 439 11.75 11.29 -3.84
C ALA A 439 12.75 12.46 -3.71
N SER A 440 14.05 12.16 -3.70
CA SER A 440 15.11 13.16 -3.59
C SER A 440 15.45 13.79 -4.95
N VAL A 441 15.37 13.03 -6.04
CA VAL A 441 15.67 13.49 -7.40
C VAL A 441 14.53 14.33 -7.99
N ILE A 442 13.28 13.94 -7.75
CA ILE A 442 12.08 14.57 -8.33
C ILE A 442 12.03 16.10 -8.09
N PRO A 443 12.26 16.62 -6.87
CA PRO A 443 12.25 18.07 -6.63
C PRO A 443 13.24 18.86 -7.48
N LEU A 444 14.40 18.26 -7.80
CA LEU A 444 15.42 18.86 -8.67
C LEU A 444 14.98 18.86 -10.13
N VAL A 445 14.55 17.70 -10.64
CA VAL A 445 14.17 17.52 -12.06
C VAL A 445 12.97 18.38 -12.42
N PHE A 446 11.92 18.35 -11.59
CA PHE A 446 10.69 19.11 -11.83
C PHE A 446 10.73 20.54 -11.30
N ARG A 447 11.87 20.96 -10.71
CA ARG A 447 12.08 22.31 -10.18
C ARG A 447 10.91 22.77 -9.31
N LEU A 448 10.49 21.89 -8.41
CA LEU A 448 9.41 22.21 -7.51
C LEU A 448 9.84 23.43 -6.69
N ASN A 449 9.07 24.51 -6.70
CA ASN A 449 9.38 25.74 -5.98
C ASN A 449 8.68 25.73 -4.62
N GLY A 450 9.41 26.09 -3.56
CA GLY A 450 8.87 26.21 -2.20
C GLY A 450 8.65 24.87 -1.47
N LYS A 451 8.76 24.89 -0.14
CA LYS A 451 8.56 23.77 0.81
C LYS A 451 9.39 22.49 0.60
N ASN A 452 10.13 22.27 -0.50
CA ASN A 452 10.87 21.01 -0.70
C ASN A 452 12.08 20.83 0.23
N ASN A 453 12.63 21.91 0.79
CA ASN A 453 13.59 21.78 1.90
C ASN A 453 12.98 21.02 3.09
N ILE A 454 11.66 21.12 3.29
CA ILE A 454 10.92 20.38 4.32
C ILE A 454 10.86 18.89 3.96
N VAL A 455 10.71 18.55 2.68
CA VAL A 455 10.72 17.16 2.20
C VAL A 455 12.07 16.51 2.50
N PHE A 456 13.18 17.17 2.14
CA PHE A 456 14.53 16.68 2.45
C PHE A 456 14.75 16.55 3.96
N ALA A 457 14.37 17.56 4.74
CA ALA A 457 14.48 17.50 6.19
C ALA A 457 13.67 16.34 6.80
N ALA A 458 12.48 16.05 6.26
CA ALA A 458 11.64 14.95 6.72
C ALA A 458 12.25 13.58 6.38
N ILE A 459 12.78 13.41 5.16
CA ILE A 459 13.47 12.17 4.76
C ILE A 459 14.73 11.96 5.61
N LEU A 460 15.52 13.01 5.85
CA LEU A 460 16.69 12.92 6.72
C LEU A 460 16.30 12.61 8.17
N SER A 461 15.22 13.18 8.67
CA SER A 461 14.68 12.84 10.00
C SER A 461 14.30 11.36 10.08
N ALA A 462 13.68 10.81 9.04
CA ALA A 462 13.36 9.38 8.96
C ALA A 462 14.61 8.49 8.93
N LEU A 463 15.63 8.86 8.14
CA LEU A 463 16.89 8.12 8.08
C LEU A 463 17.66 8.21 9.40
N SER A 464 17.71 9.38 10.05
CA SER A 464 18.27 9.52 11.39
C SER A 464 17.57 8.61 12.40
N PHE A 465 16.24 8.55 12.36
CA PHE A 465 15.48 7.63 13.21
C PHE A 465 15.82 6.17 12.92
N ALA A 466 15.90 5.78 11.65
CA ALA A 466 16.27 4.42 11.28
C ALA A 466 17.72 4.06 11.68
N ILE A 467 18.65 5.03 11.67
CA ILE A 467 20.01 4.85 12.19
C ILE A 467 19.97 4.62 13.70
N LEU A 468 19.16 5.39 14.45
CA LEU A 468 18.96 5.15 15.89
C LEU A 468 18.41 3.74 16.14
N VAL A 469 17.43 3.29 15.34
CA VAL A 469 16.92 1.93 15.42
C VAL A 469 18.04 0.91 15.18
N ALA A 470 18.84 1.09 14.13
CA ALA A 470 19.96 0.20 13.83
C ALA A 470 21.03 0.16 14.95
N VAL A 471 21.23 1.26 15.68
CA VAL A 471 22.22 1.35 16.76
C VAL A 471 21.69 0.72 18.06
N PHE A 472 20.44 0.99 18.43
CA PHE A 472 19.92 0.64 19.76
C PHE A 472 19.15 -0.67 19.83
N PHE A 473 18.72 -1.23 18.70
CA PHE A 473 17.91 -2.46 18.66
C PHE A 473 18.73 -3.69 18.25
N PRO A 474 18.33 -4.90 18.69
CA PRO A 474 19.10 -6.11 18.47
C PRO A 474 19.15 -6.52 17.00
N GLY A 475 20.23 -7.20 16.63
CA GLY A 475 20.50 -7.68 15.28
C GLY A 475 21.19 -6.63 14.40
N ASN A 476 21.78 -7.11 13.30
CA ASN A 476 22.51 -6.27 12.34
C ASN A 476 21.73 -6.02 11.04
N TYR A 477 20.40 -6.23 11.04
CA TYR A 477 19.55 -6.21 9.84
C TYR A 477 19.79 -4.98 8.96
N TYR A 478 19.81 -3.78 9.57
CA TYR A 478 19.97 -2.50 8.86
C TYR A 478 21.43 -2.07 8.65
N LYS A 479 22.40 -2.89 9.10
CA LYS A 479 23.84 -2.62 8.97
C LYS A 479 24.53 -3.55 7.97
N VAL A 480 24.00 -4.76 7.78
CA VAL A 480 24.64 -5.81 6.97
C VAL A 480 24.67 -5.48 5.49
N ARG A 481 23.60 -4.89 4.96
CA ARG A 481 23.56 -4.54 3.53
C ARG A 481 24.42 -3.31 3.30
N GLU A 482 25.54 -3.53 2.64
CA GLU A 482 26.57 -2.51 2.40
C GLU A 482 27.02 -2.47 0.94
N PHE A 483 27.54 -1.32 0.55
CA PHE A 483 28.22 -1.12 -0.72
C PHE A 483 29.61 -0.56 -0.42
N PHE A 484 30.66 -1.27 -0.83
CA PHE A 484 32.05 -0.96 -0.48
C PHE A 484 32.28 -0.75 1.03
N GLY A 485 31.71 -1.60 1.88
CA GLY A 485 31.87 -1.51 3.34
C GLY A 485 31.06 -0.41 4.02
N VAL A 486 30.20 0.30 3.28
CA VAL A 486 29.33 1.36 3.82
C VAL A 486 27.89 0.88 3.82
N PRO A 487 27.20 0.83 4.99
CA PRO A 487 25.80 0.42 5.07
C PRO A 487 24.89 1.28 4.19
N TYR A 488 23.90 0.65 3.56
CA TYR A 488 22.95 1.34 2.67
C TYR A 488 22.25 2.52 3.34
N ILE A 489 21.92 2.41 4.63
CA ILE A 489 21.29 3.50 5.39
C ILE A 489 22.14 4.79 5.39
N VAL A 490 23.46 4.64 5.51
CA VAL A 490 24.42 5.74 5.50
C VAL A 490 24.53 6.32 4.09
N LEU A 491 24.58 5.46 3.08
CA LEU A 491 24.60 5.89 1.67
C LEU A 491 23.35 6.67 1.30
N TYR A 492 22.17 6.23 1.72
CA TYR A 492 20.93 6.99 1.52
C TYR A 492 20.97 8.33 2.25
N PHE A 493 21.49 8.37 3.49
CA PHE A 493 21.63 9.62 4.23
C PHE A 493 22.53 10.63 3.51
N LEU A 494 23.70 10.18 3.03
CA LEU A 494 24.64 10.99 2.25
C LEU A 494 24.05 11.42 0.92
N PHE A 495 23.36 10.53 0.21
CA PHE A 495 22.69 10.83 -1.06
C PHE A 495 21.62 11.90 -0.89
N VAL A 496 20.70 11.75 0.07
CA VAL A 496 19.62 12.72 0.34
C VAL A 496 20.22 14.07 0.75
N SER A 497 21.26 14.07 1.59
CA SER A 497 21.97 15.29 1.99
C SER A 497 22.61 16.00 0.80
N SER A 498 23.24 15.24 -0.11
CA SER A 498 23.85 15.77 -1.33
C SER A 498 22.80 16.35 -2.27
N MET A 499 21.69 15.65 -2.49
CA MET A 499 20.56 16.16 -3.29
C MET A 499 19.95 17.42 -2.67
N TRP A 500 19.84 17.49 -1.34
CA TRP A 500 19.37 18.67 -0.66
C TRP A 500 20.33 19.86 -0.82
N ALA A 501 21.64 19.65 -0.74
CA ALA A 501 22.64 20.69 -0.98
C ALA A 501 22.59 21.19 -2.44
N LEU A 502 22.45 20.29 -3.42
CA LEU A 502 22.27 20.64 -4.84
C LEU A 502 20.98 21.44 -5.08
N TYR A 503 19.88 21.05 -4.43
CA TYR A 503 18.61 21.76 -4.52
C TYR A 503 18.70 23.15 -3.90
N SER A 504 19.26 23.25 -2.69
CA SER A 504 19.35 24.50 -1.92
C SER A 504 20.31 25.52 -2.54
N SER A 505 21.41 25.05 -3.13
CA SER A 505 22.38 25.90 -3.84
C SER A 505 21.82 26.52 -5.13
N LYS A 506 20.65 26.05 -5.60
CA LYS A 506 20.07 26.39 -6.92
C LYS A 506 21.07 26.15 -8.06
N PHE A 507 22.02 25.23 -7.88
CA PHE A 507 23.12 24.98 -8.80
C PHE A 507 22.63 24.69 -10.22
N LEU A 508 21.59 23.86 -10.37
CA LEU A 508 20.98 23.55 -11.67
C LEU A 508 20.36 24.76 -12.38
N ASN A 509 19.88 25.76 -11.64
CA ASN A 509 19.41 27.01 -12.25
C ASN A 509 20.60 27.84 -12.75
N ARG A 510 21.66 27.95 -11.93
CA ARG A 510 22.89 28.66 -12.30
C ARG A 510 23.56 28.04 -13.54
N LEU A 511 23.66 26.71 -13.63
CA LEU A 511 24.19 26.02 -14.80
C LEU A 511 23.38 26.29 -16.08
N LYS A 512 22.05 26.37 -15.98
CA LYS A 512 21.20 26.68 -17.13
C LYS A 512 21.35 28.14 -17.56
N ASP A 513 21.50 29.05 -16.61
CA ASP A 513 21.74 30.46 -16.94
C ASP A 513 23.09 30.61 -17.65
N VAL A 514 24.14 29.93 -17.16
CA VAL A 514 25.46 29.88 -17.82
C VAL A 514 25.37 29.31 -19.24
N THR A 515 24.72 28.15 -19.43
CA THR A 515 24.56 27.53 -20.77
C THR A 515 23.69 28.35 -21.72
N LYS A 516 22.76 29.15 -21.21
CA LYS A 516 22.00 30.12 -22.03
C LYS A 516 22.81 31.37 -22.39
N THR A 517 23.71 31.82 -21.52
CA THR A 517 24.56 32.99 -21.78
C THR A 517 25.77 32.67 -22.63
N LEU A 518 26.29 31.44 -22.58
CA LEU A 518 27.49 31.01 -23.30
C LEU A 518 27.44 31.27 -24.82
N PRO A 519 26.33 31.00 -25.54
CA PRO A 519 26.22 31.30 -26.97
C PRO A 519 26.24 32.80 -27.28
N ASN A 520 25.70 33.64 -26.38
CA ASN A 520 25.68 35.09 -26.56
C ASN A 520 27.05 35.73 -26.25
N ILE A 521 27.82 35.12 -25.36
CA ILE A 521 29.21 35.51 -25.07
C ILE A 521 30.11 35.09 -26.24
N LEU A 522 29.96 33.86 -26.74
CA LEU A 522 30.69 33.38 -27.92
C LEU A 522 30.41 34.22 -29.18
N LYS A 523 29.16 34.66 -29.39
CA LYS A 523 28.77 35.60 -30.46
C LYS A 523 29.32 37.03 -30.33
N ARG A 524 29.86 37.40 -29.17
CA ARG A 524 30.53 38.70 -28.97
C ARG A 524 32.05 38.59 -29.13
N ILE A 525 32.59 37.38 -29.12
CA ILE A 525 34.03 37.08 -29.23
C ILE A 525 34.40 36.73 -30.68
N VAL A 526 33.48 36.15 -31.45
CA VAL A 526 33.52 36.05 -32.92
C VAL A 526 32.89 37.30 -33.52
#